data_AF-A0A0F9DMX5-F1
#
_entry.id   AF-A0A0F9DMX5-F1
#
_cell.length_a   1.000
_cell.length_b   1.000
_cell.length_c   1.000
_cell.angle_alpha   90.00
_cell.angle_beta   90.00
_cell.angle_gamma   90.00
#
_symmetry.space_group_name_H-M   'P 1'
#
loop_
_entity.id
_entity.type
_entity.pdbx_description
1 polymer ?
#
loop_
_entity_poly.entity_id
_entity_poly.type
_entity_poly.pdbx_seq_one_letter_code
_entity_poly.pdbx_strand_id
1 'polypeptide(L)' 'MASIAEMAAKGQAKLQRKGTQMASSYNASKGRAAQNYAAVGFGPTRVAAYQAGIPAATFTAPDPAKWARNWSAKMAE' A
#
# COMPACT_ATOMS: atom_id res chain seq x y z
N MET A 1 3.42 9.37 30.78
CA MET A 1 3.67 9.13 29.33
C MET A 1 3.26 7.72 28.99
N ALA A 2 2.78 7.48 27.78
CA ALA A 2 2.52 6.11 27.31
C ALA A 2 3.84 5.35 27.19
N SER A 3 3.82 4.06 27.52
CA SER A 3 4.92 3.13 27.30
C SER A 3 5.18 2.89 25.81
N ILE A 4 6.36 2.38 25.48
CA ILE A 4 6.72 1.95 24.11
C ILE A 4 5.71 0.90 23.61
N ALA A 5 5.28 -0.03 24.45
CA ALA A 5 4.30 -1.05 24.09
C ALA A 5 2.94 -0.44 23.72
N GLU A 6 2.43 0.51 24.51
CA GLU A 6 1.16 1.20 24.23
C GLU A 6 1.23 2.03 22.94
N MET A 7 2.36 2.70 22.70
CA MET A 7 2.57 3.47 21.46
C MET A 7 2.65 2.55 20.23
N ALA A 8 3.34 1.43 20.34
CA ALA A 8 3.42 0.42 19.28
C ALA A 8 2.04 -0.20 18.98
N ALA A 9 1.28 -0.58 20.01
CA ALA A 9 -0.07 -1.11 19.85
C ALA A 9 -1.00 -0.11 19.15
N LYS A 10 -0.94 1.18 19.54
CA LYS A 10 -1.71 2.25 18.91
C LYS A 10 -1.35 2.41 17.42
N GLY A 11 -0.06 2.39 17.09
CA GLY A 11 0.40 2.50 15.71
C GLY A 11 0.02 1.28 14.87
N GLN A 12 0.12 0.07 15.42
CA GLN A 12 -0.26 -1.18 14.76
C GLN A 12 -1.75 -1.15 14.39
N ALA A 13 -2.61 -0.81 15.36
CA ALA A 13 -4.04 -0.71 15.12
C ALA A 13 -4.38 0.35 14.06
N LYS A 14 -3.67 1.47 14.05
CA LYS A 14 -3.82 2.52 13.03
C LYS A 14 -3.43 2.02 11.64
N LEU A 15 -2.29 1.33 11.53
CA LEU A 15 -1.80 0.79 10.26
C LEU A 15 -2.73 -0.31 9.73
N GLN A 16 -3.23 -1.18 10.60
CA GLN A 16 -4.21 -2.21 10.24
C GLN A 16 -5.48 -1.61 9.65
N ARG A 17 -6.07 -0.60 10.31
CA ARG A 17 -7.26 0.11 9.77
C ARG A 17 -6.96 0.80 8.44
N LYS A 18 -5.78 1.41 8.31
CA LYS A 18 -5.35 2.07 7.07
C LYS A 18 -5.14 1.07 5.92
N GLY A 19 -4.70 -0.16 6.22
CA GLY A 19 -4.46 -1.21 5.22
C GLY A 19 -5.68 -1.50 4.36
N THR A 20 -6.88 -1.62 4.97
CA THR A 20 -8.14 -1.82 4.25
C THR A 20 -8.44 -0.66 3.29
N GLN A 21 -8.27 0.58 3.76
CA GLN A 21 -8.47 1.77 2.93
C GLN A 21 -7.47 1.82 1.78
N MET A 22 -6.20 1.48 2.02
CA MET A 22 -5.17 1.43 0.98
C MET A 22 -5.50 0.41 -0.11
N ALA A 23 -5.96 -0.79 0.26
CA ALA A 23 -6.37 -1.81 -0.70
C ALA A 23 -7.56 -1.36 -1.56
N SER A 24 -8.58 -0.76 -0.92
CA SER A 24 -9.74 -0.21 -1.62
C SER A 24 -9.34 0.89 -2.60
N SER A 25 -8.54 1.87 -2.14
CA SER A 25 -8.06 2.96 -2.98
C SER A 25 -7.18 2.50 -4.14
N TYR A 26 -6.31 1.49 -3.92
CA TYR A 26 -5.50 0.88 -4.98
C TYR A 26 -6.38 0.29 -6.09
N ASN A 27 -7.35 -0.55 -5.71
CA ASN A 27 -8.25 -1.19 -6.67
C ASN A 27 -9.09 -0.16 -7.44
N ALA A 28 -9.64 0.84 -6.75
CA ALA A 28 -10.39 1.93 -7.36
C ALA A 28 -9.53 2.81 -8.30
N SER A 29 -8.20 2.81 -8.14
CA SER A 29 -7.30 3.61 -8.98
C SER A 29 -6.91 2.94 -10.30
N LYS A 30 -7.09 1.62 -10.44
CA LYS A 30 -6.61 0.84 -11.61
C LYS A 30 -7.11 1.39 -12.95
N GLY A 31 -8.39 1.76 -13.02
CA GLY A 31 -8.97 2.33 -14.24
C GLY A 31 -8.31 3.66 -14.64
N ARG A 32 -8.14 4.57 -13.67
CA ARG A 32 -7.43 5.85 -13.92
C ARG A 32 -5.97 5.63 -14.26
N ALA A 33 -5.30 4.64 -13.64
CA ALA A 33 -3.93 4.29 -13.97
C ALA A 33 -3.79 3.82 -15.43
N ALA A 34 -4.71 2.96 -15.91
CA ALA A 34 -4.75 2.52 -17.31
C ALA A 34 -4.95 3.68 -18.30
N GLN A 35 -5.92 4.56 -18.01
CA GLN A 35 -6.21 5.74 -18.83
C GLN A 35 -5.01 6.69 -18.89
N ASN A 36 -4.44 7.01 -17.73
CA ASN A 36 -3.30 7.93 -17.65
C ASN A 36 -2.05 7.34 -18.31
N TYR A 37 -1.79 6.04 -18.15
CA TYR A 37 -0.65 5.39 -18.78
C TYR A 37 -0.72 5.47 -20.32
N ALA A 38 -1.91 5.31 -20.89
CA ALA A 38 -2.12 5.51 -22.33
C ALA A 38 -1.89 6.97 -22.75
N ALA A 39 -2.30 7.94 -21.92
CA ALA A 39 -2.16 9.36 -22.21
C ALA A 39 -0.69 9.87 -22.16
N VAL A 40 0.22 9.16 -21.49
CA VAL A 40 1.65 9.54 -21.43
C VAL A 40 2.34 9.47 -22.81
N GLY A 41 1.80 8.69 -23.75
CA GLY A 41 2.40 8.52 -25.08
C GLY A 41 3.47 7.44 -25.14
N PHE A 42 3.42 6.44 -24.26
CA PHE A 42 4.21 5.22 -24.44
C PHE A 42 3.77 4.52 -25.75
N GLY A 43 4.73 3.95 -26.49
CA GLY A 43 4.43 3.24 -27.73
C GLY A 43 3.38 2.12 -27.55
N PRO A 44 2.68 1.73 -28.62
CA PRO A 44 1.45 0.93 -28.54
C PRO A 44 1.62 -0.41 -27.82
N THR A 45 2.76 -1.08 -28.02
CA THR A 45 3.07 -2.36 -27.35
C THR A 45 3.12 -2.23 -25.83
N ARG A 46 3.73 -1.15 -25.30
CA ARG A 46 3.84 -0.94 -23.85
C ARG A 46 2.48 -0.62 -23.24
N VAL A 47 1.68 0.21 -23.92
CA VAL A 47 0.33 0.55 -23.48
C VAL A 47 -0.56 -0.70 -23.45
N ALA A 48 -0.54 -1.51 -24.50
CA ALA A 48 -1.30 -2.76 -24.56
C ALA A 48 -0.90 -3.73 -23.44
N ALA A 49 0.39 -3.94 -23.21
CA ALA A 49 0.88 -4.79 -22.12
C ALA A 49 0.45 -4.29 -20.74
N TYR A 50 0.52 -2.97 -20.50
CA TYR A 50 0.08 -2.38 -19.24
C TYR A 50 -1.43 -2.55 -19.02
N GLN A 51 -2.23 -2.25 -20.04
CA GLN A 51 -3.69 -2.41 -20.01
C GLN A 51 -4.11 -3.86 -19.74
N ALA A 52 -3.39 -4.83 -20.30
CA ALA A 52 -3.63 -6.25 -20.03
C ALA A 52 -3.22 -6.66 -18.61
N GLY A 53 -2.16 -6.07 -18.06
CA GLY A 53 -1.61 -6.46 -16.75
C GLY A 53 -2.32 -5.82 -15.54
N ILE A 54 -2.73 -4.55 -15.64
CA ILE A 54 -3.25 -3.80 -14.50
C ILE A 54 -4.52 -4.39 -13.84
N PRO A 55 -5.45 -5.06 -14.56
CA PRO A 55 -6.59 -5.70 -13.90
C PRO A 55 -6.16 -6.80 -12.94
N ALA A 56 -5.14 -7.59 -13.32
CA ALA A 56 -4.60 -8.71 -12.54
C ALA A 56 -3.68 -8.28 -11.39
N ALA A 57 -3.18 -7.04 -11.40
CA ALA A 57 -2.27 -6.56 -10.36
C ALA A 57 -2.93 -6.54 -8.97
N THR A 58 -2.21 -6.96 -7.93
CA THR A 58 -2.74 -7.06 -6.56
C THR A 58 -2.07 -6.08 -5.62
N PHE A 59 -2.85 -5.50 -4.70
CA PHE A 59 -2.29 -4.70 -3.61
C PHE A 59 -1.53 -5.60 -2.63
N THR A 60 -0.28 -5.24 -2.32
CA THR A 60 0.49 -5.89 -1.25
C THR A 60 0.30 -5.10 0.03
N ALA A 61 -0.37 -5.70 1.01
CA ALA A 61 -0.63 -5.04 2.29
C ALA A 61 0.65 -4.91 3.14
N PRO A 62 0.81 -3.80 3.88
CA PRO A 62 1.85 -3.71 4.88
C PRO A 62 1.59 -4.71 6.01
N ASP A 63 2.65 -5.25 6.62
CA ASP A 63 2.57 -6.11 7.81
C ASP A 63 2.61 -5.25 9.08
N PRO A 64 1.48 -5.06 9.78
CA PRO A 64 1.43 -4.20 10.96
C PRO A 64 2.18 -4.79 12.15
N ALA A 65 2.24 -6.12 12.26
CA ALA A 65 2.94 -6.79 13.35
C ALA A 65 4.46 -6.66 13.19
N LYS A 66 4.96 -6.81 11.96
CA LYS A 66 6.36 -6.53 11.64
C LYS A 66 6.72 -5.08 11.90
N TRP A 67 5.85 -4.14 11.51
CA TRP A 67 6.05 -2.72 11.81
C TRP A 67 6.16 -2.48 13.32
N ALA A 68 5.26 -3.05 14.12
CA ALA A 68 5.25 -2.88 15.57
C ALA A 68 6.52 -3.41 16.23
N ARG A 69 6.95 -4.63 15.88
CA ARG A 69 8.20 -5.24 16.39
C ARG A 69 9.42 -4.37 16.11
N ASN A 70 9.57 -3.92 14.87
CA ASN A 70 10.73 -3.12 14.47
C ASN A 70 10.72 -1.74 15.12
N TRP A 71 9.54 -1.12 15.25
CA TRP A 71 9.40 0.19 15.88
C TRP A 71 9.72 0.11 17.39
N SER A 72 9.19 -0.90 18.10
CA SER A 72 9.51 -1.11 19.52
C SER A 72 11.01 -1.34 19.73
N ALA A 73 11.66 -2.14 18.88
CA ALA A 73 13.10 -2.36 18.95
C ALA A 73 13.89 -1.05 18.78
N LYS A 74 13.50 -0.21 17.81
CA LYS A 74 14.16 1.07 17.55
C LYS A 74 14.03 2.07 18.70
N MET A 75 12.87 2.11 19.35
CA MET A 75 12.61 3.05 20.46
C MET A 75 13.25 2.62 21.79
N ALA A 76 13.77 1.40 21.87
CA ALA A 76 14.46 0.85 23.03
C ALA A 76 16.00 0.97 22.95
N GLU A 77 16.53 1.51 21.85
CA GLU A 77 17.94 1.91 21.71
C GLU A 77 18.26 3.13 22.60
#